data_AF-A0A9N9KAV5-F1
#
_entry.id   AF-A0A9N9KAV5-F1
#
_cell.length_a   1.000
_cell.length_b   1.000
_cell.length_c   1.000
_cell.angle_alpha   90.00
_cell.angle_beta   90.00
_cell.angle_gamma   90.00
#
_symmetry.space_group_name_H-M   'P 1'
#
loop_
_entity.id
_entity.type
_entity.pdbx_description
1 polymer ?
#
loop_
_entity_poly.entity_id
_entity_poly.type
_entity_poly.pdbx_seq_one_letter_code
_entity_poly.pdbx_strand_id
1 'polypeptide(L)' 'LHLTEHEIQNEALIQLENILLQQNKSLKNFPNMLYTDSVREFREFENSLINEKLNYDIDTLTEFVVQNTNRLNEDQM' A
#
# COMPACT_ATOMS: atom_id res chain seq x y z
N LEU A 1 1.60 -1.30 -25.52
CA LEU A 1 2.16 -1.97 -24.32
C LEU A 1 1.63 -3.39 -24.29
N HIS A 2 2.48 -4.38 -24.52
CA HIS A 2 2.14 -5.78 -24.27
C HIS A 2 2.88 -6.20 -23.00
N LEU A 3 2.13 -6.75 -22.06
CA LEU A 3 2.71 -7.40 -20.89
C LEU A 3 3.45 -8.65 -21.37
N THR A 4 4.62 -8.86 -20.79
CA THR A 4 5.37 -10.11 -20.93
C THR A 4 4.61 -11.26 -20.27
N GLU A 5 4.88 -12.50 -20.69
CA GLU A 5 4.27 -13.69 -20.06
C GLU A 5 4.51 -13.73 -18.54
N HIS A 6 5.69 -13.28 -18.11
CA HIS A 6 6.04 -13.18 -16.69
C HIS A 6 5.17 -12.16 -15.94
N GLU A 7 4.92 -10.99 -16.52
CA GLU A 7 4.01 -10.00 -15.93
C GLU A 7 2.57 -10.51 -15.85
N ILE A 8 2.10 -11.21 -16.89
CA ILE A 8 0.77 -11.83 -16.90
C ILE A 8 0.65 -12.89 -15.81
N GLN A 9 1.69 -13.71 -15.63
CA GLN A 9 1.72 -14.73 -14.59
C GLN A 9 1.71 -14.12 -13.18
N ASN A 10 2.47 -13.05 -12.96
CA ASN A 10 2.48 -12.35 -11.68
C ASN A 10 1.13 -11.70 -11.36
N GLU A 11 0.50 -11.06 -12.35
CA GLU A 11 -0.86 -10.51 -12.20
C GLU A 11 -1.88 -11.61 -11.84
N ALA A 12 -1.81 -12.76 -12.51
CA ALA A 12 -2.68 -13.88 -12.20
C ALA A 12 -2.47 -14.39 -10.76
N LEU A 13 -1.23 -14.47 -10.29
CA LEU A 13 -0.91 -14.87 -8.91
C LEU A 13 -1.42 -13.85 -7.89
N ILE A 14 -1.28 -12.56 -8.14
CA ILE A 14 -1.81 -11.49 -7.27
C ILE A 14 -3.33 -11.61 -7.16
N GLN A 15 -4.03 -11.77 -8.29
CA GLN A 15 -5.48 -11.94 -8.28
C GLN A 15 -5.91 -13.21 -7.54
N LEU A 16 -5.16 -14.31 -7.68
CA LEU A 16 -5.46 -15.56 -6.99
C LEU A 16 -5.24 -15.43 -5.47
N GLU A 17 -4.19 -14.73 -5.03
CA GLU A 17 -3.98 -14.39 -3.61
C GLU A 17 -5.17 -13.61 -3.07
N ASN A 18 -5.66 -12.60 -3.79
CA ASN A 18 -6.80 -11.78 -3.36
C ASN A 18 -8.07 -12.63 -3.16
N ILE A 19 -8.35 -13.56 -4.08
CA ILE A 19 -9.49 -14.49 -3.94
C ILE A 19 -9.29 -15.41 -2.73
N LEU A 20 -8.09 -15.93 -2.50
CA LEU A 20 -7.81 -16.80 -1.36
C LEU A 20 -7.95 -16.06 -0.02
N LEU A 21 -7.55 -14.80 0.04
CA LEU A 21 -7.67 -13.97 1.24
C LEU A 21 -9.13 -13.76 1.65
N GLN A 22 -10.06 -13.66 0.70
CA GLN A 22 -11.50 -13.63 0.99
C GLN A 22 -11.99 -14.89 1.72
N GLN A 23 -11.24 -15.99 1.60
CA GLN A 23 -11.50 -17.27 2.27
C GLN A 23 -10.57 -17.51 3.47
N ASN A 24 -9.86 -16.49 3.96
CA ASN A 24 -8.82 -16.60 5.00
C ASN A 24 -7.71 -17.60 4.66
N LYS A 25 -7.38 -17.74 3.37
CA LYS A 25 -6.27 -18.57 2.87
C LYS A 25 -5.23 -17.69 2.20
N SER A 26 -4.06 -18.26 1.96
CA SER A 26 -2.99 -17.62 1.18
C SER A 26 -2.36 -18.65 0.26
N LEU A 27 -1.84 -18.19 -0.88
CA LEU A 27 -0.96 -18.93 -1.78
C LEU A 27 0.22 -19.58 -1.03
N LYS A 28 0.70 -18.97 0.06
CA LYS A 28 1.74 -19.54 0.93
C LYS A 28 1.36 -20.92 1.50
N ASN A 29 0.07 -21.22 1.60
CA ASN A 29 -0.42 -22.50 2.11
C ASN A 29 -0.39 -23.61 1.05
N PHE A 30 -0.02 -23.29 -0.20
CA PHE A 30 0.04 -24.21 -1.32
C PHE A 30 1.50 -24.36 -1.79
N PRO A 31 2.25 -25.36 -1.28
CA PRO A 31 3.69 -25.47 -1.52
C PRO A 31 4.09 -25.72 -2.98
N ASN A 32 3.13 -26.14 -3.82
CA ASN A 32 3.34 -26.33 -5.26
C ASN A 32 3.05 -25.07 -6.09
N MET A 33 2.55 -24.00 -5.47
CA MET A 33 2.37 -22.73 -6.16
C MET A 33 3.60 -21.84 -5.98
N LEU A 34 3.99 -21.18 -7.06
CA LEU A 34 5.03 -20.16 -7.04
C LEU A 34 4.50 -18.95 -6.26
N TYR A 35 4.87 -18.86 -4.98
CA TYR A 35 4.74 -17.62 -4.24
C TYR A 35 5.90 -16.70 -4.61
N THR A 36 5.70 -15.89 -5.65
CA THR A 36 6.75 -15.04 -6.19
C THR A 36 7.03 -13.86 -5.25
N ASP A 37 8.25 -13.32 -5.33
CA ASP A 37 8.63 -12.10 -4.62
C ASP A 37 7.68 -10.95 -4.97
N SER A 38 7.12 -10.91 -6.18
CA SER A 38 6.13 -9.92 -6.60
C SER A 38 4.85 -9.95 -5.76
N VAL A 39 4.33 -11.13 -5.39
CA VAL A 39 3.15 -11.22 -4.50
C VAL A 39 3.50 -10.75 -3.08
N ARG A 40 4.73 -11.01 -2.64
CA ARG A 40 5.22 -10.55 -1.34
C ARG A 40 5.41 -9.04 -1.32
N GLU A 41 6.09 -8.49 -2.31
CA GLU A 41 6.35 -7.05 -2.50
C GLU A 41 5.04 -6.27 -2.64
N PHE A 42 4.09 -6.80 -3.42
CA PHE A 42 2.75 -6.20 -3.54
C PHE A 42 2.05 -6.11 -2.17
N ARG A 43 2.13 -7.16 -1.35
CA ARG A 43 1.54 -7.17 0.00
C ARG A 43 2.27 -6.26 0.96
N GLU A 44 3.61 -6.21 0.90
CA GLU A 44 4.40 -5.27 1.69
C GLU A 44 4.07 -3.81 1.31
N PHE A 45 3.85 -3.54 0.02
CA PHE A 45 3.43 -2.24 -0.50
C PHE A 45 2.01 -1.86 -0.07
N GLU A 46 1.02 -2.75 -0.22
CA GLU A 46 -0.35 -2.50 0.27
C GLU A 46 -0.38 -2.23 1.77
N ASN A 47 0.35 -3.03 2.56
CA ASN A 47 0.47 -2.81 3.99
C ASN A 47 1.15 -1.48 4.31
N SER A 48 2.15 -1.06 3.52
CA SER A 48 2.80 0.24 3.66
C SER A 48 1.82 1.38 3.42
N LEU A 49 1.01 1.33 2.35
CA LEU A 49 0.00 2.35 2.05
C LEU A 49 -1.08 2.42 3.13
N ILE A 50 -1.54 1.26 3.62
CA ILE A 50 -2.50 1.18 4.71
C ILE A 50 -1.89 1.78 5.99
N ASN A 51 -0.64 1.44 6.30
CA ASN A 51 0.05 1.95 7.47
C ASN A 51 0.32 3.45 7.39
N GLU A 52 0.70 3.98 6.23
CA GLU A 52 0.84 5.42 5.99
C GLU A 52 -0.48 6.14 6.20
N LYS A 53 -1.57 5.58 5.68
CA LYS A 53 -2.92 6.13 5.87
C LYS A 53 -3.40 6.09 7.33
N LEU A 54 -3.10 5.01 8.05
CA LEU A 54 -3.50 4.84 9.45
C LEU A 54 -2.65 5.65 10.42
N ASN A 55 -1.36 5.81 10.12
CA ASN A 55 -0.41 6.55 10.95
C ASN A 55 -0.13 7.94 10.37
N TYR A 56 -1.11 8.52 9.67
CA TYR A 56 -0.99 9.87 9.18
C TYR A 56 -0.85 10.82 10.38
N ASP A 57 0.24 11.56 10.45
CA ASP A 57 0.58 12.39 11.60
C ASP A 57 -0.25 13.69 11.59
N ILE A 58 -1.50 13.54 12.02
CA ILE A 58 -2.48 14.63 12.11
C ILE A 58 -2.01 15.71 13.08
N ASP A 59 -1.31 15.33 14.15
CA ASP A 59 -0.86 16.26 15.19
C ASP A 59 0.19 17.22 14.63
N THR A 60 1.21 16.70 13.95
CA THR A 60 2.21 17.51 13.25
C THR A 60 1.57 18.37 12.16
N LEU A 61 0.62 17.82 11.39
CA LEU A 61 -0.07 18.58 10.34
C LEU A 61 -0.87 19.76 10.93
N THR A 62 -1.53 19.53 12.06
CA THR A 62 -2.32 20.55 12.77
C THR A 62 -1.41 21.64 13.30
N GLU A 63 -0.26 21.28 13.86
CA GLU A 63 0.74 22.24 14.32
C GLU A 63 1.25 23.12 13.17
N PHE A 64 1.55 22.52 12.01
CA PHE A 64 1.93 23.26 10.80
C PHE A 64 0.83 24.22 10.32
N VAL A 65 -0.44 23.79 10.33
CA VAL A 65 -1.57 24.64 9.93
C VAL A 65 -1.68 25.85 10.86
N VAL A 66 -1.58 25.66 12.17
CA VAL A 66 -1.65 26.76 13.15
C VAL A 66 -0.49 27.72 12.95
N GLN A 67 0.74 27.22 12.83
CA GLN A 67 1.94 28.04 12.60
C GLN A 67 1.84 28.86 11.31
N ASN A 68 1.42 28.24 10.21
CA ASN A 68 1.30 28.93 8.92
C ASN A 68 0.17 29.97 8.94
N THR A 69 -0.96 29.67 9.60
CA THR A 69 -2.06 30.63 9.75
C THR A 69 -1.62 31.86 10.56
N ASN A 70 -0.88 31.64 11.65
CA ASN A 70 -0.35 32.73 12.47
C ASN A 70 0.64 33.60 11.68
N ARG A 71 1.55 32.99 10.92
CA ARG A 71 2.50 33.72 10.06
C ARG A 71 1.80 34.55 8.98
N LEU A 72 0.77 34.00 8.35
CA LEU A 72 -0.03 34.71 7.35
C LEU A 72 -0.76 35.92 7.95
N ASN A 73 -1.20 35.81 9.21
CA ASN A 73 -1.84 36.93 9.92
C ASN A 73 -0.80 37.99 10.35
N GLU A 74 0.43 37.59 10.68
CA GLU A 74 1.53 38.52 10.99
C GLU A 74 2.00 39.30 9.77
N ASP A 75 2.07 38.66 8.59
CA ASP A 75 2.46 39.29 7.32
C ASP A 75 1.41 40.31 6.78
N GLN A 76 0.20 40.34 7.38
CA GLN A 76 -0.90 41.24 6.99
C GLN A 76 -1.03 42.49 7.86
N MET A 77 -0.21 42.65 8.92
CA MET A 77 -0.15 43.85 9.77
C MET A 77 1.01 44.78 9.43
#